data_AF-A0A662I068-F1
#
_entry.id   AF-A0A662I068-F1
#
_cell.length_a   1.000
_cell.length_b   1.000
_cell.length_c   1.000
_cell.angle_alpha   90.00
_cell.angle_beta   90.00
_cell.angle_gamma   90.00
#
_symmetry.space_group_name_H-M   'P 1'
#
loop_
_entity.id
_entity.type
_entity.pdbx_description
1 polymer ?
#
loop_
_entity_poly.entity_id
_entity_poly.type
_entity_poly.pdbx_seq_one_letter_code
_entity_poly.pdbx_strand_id
1 'polypeptide(L)'
;MSYSDVERLKIKRMLGELKRKRGRGTELISLYIPAGRPIADVMSVLREEYSTATNIKDRTTRHHVLDALTAVMQRLKLFRTTPPNGLVIFAGYVSEDETPGNEKMEVHVIEPPEKLNVWLYRCDSRFWTEILEKMVEVHEVYGLMVVDRSEAAFALLKGPTLQIVKEITSGIPGKHRAGGQSARRFERIRTQLVHEFYKRVGEHANKIFLEVENLRG
;
A
#
# COMPACT_ATOMS: atom_id res chain seq x y z
N MET A 1 12.59 -2.06 -1.49
CA MET A 1 12.88 -3.28 -0.73
C MET A 1 11.58 -4.02 -0.54
N SER A 2 11.50 -5.28 -0.97
CA SER A 2 10.33 -6.13 -0.69
C SER A 2 10.30 -6.41 0.81
N TYR A 3 9.18 -6.15 1.46
CA TYR A 3 8.97 -6.54 2.86
C TYR A 3 9.11 -8.06 2.96
N SER A 4 9.91 -8.57 3.90
CA SER A 4 10.09 -10.02 4.03
C SER A 4 8.78 -10.68 4.46
N ASP A 5 8.52 -11.92 4.00
CA ASP A 5 7.31 -12.66 4.39
C ASP A 5 7.17 -12.79 5.91
N VAL A 6 8.30 -12.83 6.62
CA VAL A 6 8.36 -12.84 8.08
C VAL A 6 7.83 -11.54 8.68
N GLU A 7 8.20 -10.38 8.14
CA GLU A 7 7.70 -9.10 8.62
C GLU A 7 6.22 -8.91 8.31
N ARG A 8 5.77 -9.34 7.13
CA ARG A 8 4.33 -9.36 6.79
C ARG A 8 3.54 -10.22 7.77
N LEU A 9 4.06 -11.40 8.12
CA LEU A 9 3.44 -12.29 9.11
C LEU A 9 3.38 -11.64 10.51
N LYS A 10 4.44 -10.95 10.93
CA LYS A 10 4.47 -10.21 12.20
C LYS A 10 3.40 -9.12 12.24
N ILE A 11 3.31 -8.32 11.18
CA ILE A 11 2.27 -7.28 11.08
C ILE A 11 0.88 -7.92 11.11
N LYS A 12 0.65 -9.01 10.38
CA LYS A 12 -0.64 -9.73 10.37
C LYS A 12 -1.07 -10.20 11.76
N ARG A 13 -0.13 -10.77 12.54
CA ARG A 13 -0.39 -11.21 13.92
C ARG A 13 -0.75 -10.04 14.83
N MET A 14 0.05 -8.98 14.78
CA MET A 14 -0.19 -7.75 15.55
C MET A 14 -1.54 -7.09 15.19
N LEU A 15 -1.91 -7.03 13.90
CA LEU A 15 -3.24 -6.53 13.49
C LEU A 15 -4.37 -7.39 14.06
N GLY A 16 -4.17 -8.71 14.11
CA GLY A 16 -5.12 -9.64 14.73
C GLY A 16 -5.31 -9.38 16.23
N GLU A 17 -4.24 -8.99 16.94
CA GLU A 17 -4.31 -8.58 18.35
C GLU A 17 -5.00 -7.22 18.51
N LEU A 18 -4.57 -6.20 17.74
CA LEU A 18 -5.13 -4.84 17.78
C LEU A 18 -6.64 -4.82 17.51
N LYS A 19 -7.12 -5.66 16.59
CA LYS A 19 -8.55 -5.77 16.24
C LYS A 19 -9.41 -6.27 17.39
N ARG A 20 -8.85 -7.10 18.27
CA ARG A 20 -9.56 -7.64 19.44
C ARG A 20 -9.65 -6.64 20.58
N LYS A 21 -8.75 -5.66 20.60
CA LYS A 21 -8.72 -4.61 21.64
C LYS A 21 -9.88 -3.66 21.46
N ARG A 22 -10.53 -3.33 22.58
CA ARG A 22 -11.59 -2.34 22.64
C ARG A 22 -11.29 -1.37 23.78
N GLY A 23 -11.59 -0.11 23.52
CA GLY A 23 -11.69 0.92 24.54
C GLY A 23 -13.07 0.89 25.17
N ARG A 24 -13.16 1.44 26.38
CA ARG A 24 -14.41 1.63 27.12
C ARG A 24 -15.30 2.69 26.46
N GLY A 25 -14.69 3.67 25.80
CA GLY A 25 -15.36 4.73 25.04
C GLY A 25 -14.60 5.05 23.75
N THR A 26 -14.78 6.26 23.23
CA THR A 26 -14.00 6.77 22.08
C THR A 26 -12.64 7.27 22.55
N GLU A 27 -11.71 6.35 22.80
CA GLU A 27 -10.41 6.64 23.42
C GLU A 27 -9.22 5.97 22.73
N LEU A 28 -9.46 5.25 21.63
CA LEU A 28 -8.43 4.63 20.82
C LEU A 28 -8.17 5.46 19.56
N ILE A 29 -6.94 5.94 19.43
CA ILE A 29 -6.45 6.74 18.32
C ILE A 29 -5.83 5.83 17.27
N SER A 30 -6.25 6.04 16.02
CA SER A 30 -5.65 5.44 14.83
C SER A 30 -5.17 6.56 13.93
N LEU A 31 -3.85 6.66 13.76
CA LEU A 31 -3.19 7.69 12.96
C LEU A 31 -2.42 7.06 11.79
N TYR A 32 -2.74 7.48 10.59
CA TYR A 32 -2.14 7.05 9.33
C TYR A 32 -1.51 8.25 8.63
N ILE A 33 -0.20 8.18 8.43
CA ILE A 33 0.63 9.25 7.87
C ILE A 33 1.15 8.81 6.51
N PRO A 34 0.71 9.45 5.41
CA PRO A 34 1.21 9.16 4.07
C PRO A 34 2.73 9.29 3.97
N ALA A 35 3.33 8.49 3.09
CA ALA A 35 4.73 8.60 2.74
C ALA A 35 5.06 10.01 2.20
N GLY A 36 6.10 10.63 2.75
CA GLY A 36 6.57 11.95 2.34
C GLY A 36 5.84 13.13 2.98
N ARG A 37 4.78 12.91 3.77
CA ARG A 37 4.16 14.00 4.55
C ARG A 37 5.12 14.46 5.66
N PRO A 38 5.42 15.76 5.81
CA PRO A 38 6.30 16.24 6.87
C PRO A 38 5.75 15.98 8.28
N ILE A 39 6.61 15.52 9.20
CA ILE A 39 6.24 15.28 10.61
C ILE A 39 5.79 16.59 11.30
N ALA A 40 6.35 17.73 10.90
CA ALA A 40 5.97 19.03 11.45
C ALA A 40 4.48 19.36 11.22
N ASP A 41 3.97 19.09 10.02
CA ASP A 41 2.56 19.32 9.67
C ASP A 41 1.65 18.39 10.46
N VAL A 42 2.04 17.12 10.59
CA VAL A 42 1.33 16.13 11.43
C VAL A 42 1.28 16.60 12.88
N MET A 43 2.39 17.10 13.42
CA MET A 43 2.45 17.63 14.79
C MET A 43 1.57 18.86 14.97
N SER A 44 1.37 19.71 13.95
CA SER A 44 0.44 20.84 14.03
C SER A 44 -1.00 20.34 14.19
N VAL A 45 -1.42 19.42 13.32
CA VAL A 45 -2.77 18.84 13.36
C VAL A 45 -3.03 18.17 14.70
N LEU A 46 -2.09 17.36 15.22
CA LEU A 46 -2.26 16.70 16.52
C LEU A 46 -2.38 17.68 17.69
N ARG A 47 -1.75 18.87 17.62
CA ARG A 47 -1.94 19.92 18.65
C ARG A 47 -3.33 20.53 18.59
N GLU A 48 -3.87 20.74 17.38
CA GLU A 48 -5.25 21.22 17.20
C GLU A 48 -6.26 20.19 17.72
N GLU A 49 -6.05 18.90 17.44
CA GLU A 49 -6.85 17.81 17.98
C GLU A 49 -6.75 17.71 19.50
N TYR A 50 -5.56 17.95 20.07
CA TYR A 50 -5.37 18.01 21.52
C TYR A 50 -6.20 19.15 22.14
N SER A 51 -6.13 20.35 21.58
CA SER A 51 -6.94 21.50 22.04
C SER A 51 -8.44 21.26 21.88
N THR A 52 -8.86 20.49 20.88
CA THR A 52 -10.27 20.13 20.69
C THR A 52 -10.72 19.11 21.74
N ALA A 53 -9.87 18.12 22.03
CA ALA A 53 -10.13 17.07 23.01
C ALA A 53 -10.28 17.59 24.44
N THR A 54 -9.75 18.77 24.79
CA THR A 54 -9.96 19.35 26.14
C THR A 54 -11.42 19.67 26.45
N ASN A 55 -12.25 19.83 25.41
CA ASN A 55 -13.68 20.12 25.53
C ASN A 55 -14.56 18.85 25.72
N ILE A 56 -13.96 17.65 25.72
CA ILE A 56 -14.70 16.41 26.00
C ILE A 56 -15.32 16.48 27.40
N LYS A 57 -16.62 16.20 27.49
CA LYS A 57 -17.40 16.32 28.74
C LYS A 57 -17.07 15.23 29.75
N ASP A 58 -16.90 14.00 29.29
CA ASP A 58 -16.53 12.88 30.17
C ASP A 58 -15.08 13.03 30.63
N ARG A 59 -14.88 13.06 31.95
CA ARG A 59 -13.56 13.32 32.55
C ARG A 59 -12.55 12.22 32.22
N THR A 60 -12.98 10.97 32.22
CA THR A 60 -12.11 9.81 32.02
C THR A 60 -11.70 9.69 30.57
N THR A 61 -12.66 9.73 29.64
CA THR A 61 -12.40 9.73 28.19
C THR A 61 -11.53 10.92 27.79
N ARG A 62 -11.79 12.11 28.35
CA ARG A 62 -10.92 13.27 28.10
C ARG A 62 -9.47 13.02 28.52
N HIS A 63 -9.26 12.50 29.73
CA HIS A 63 -7.92 12.18 30.22
C HIS A 63 -7.23 11.17 29.30
N HIS A 64 -7.93 10.08 28.95
CA HIS A 64 -7.40 9.03 28.10
C HIS A 64 -7.01 9.53 26.70
N VAL A 65 -7.86 10.34 26.06
CA VAL A 65 -7.59 10.90 24.73
C VAL A 65 -6.42 11.89 24.78
N LEU A 66 -6.36 12.78 25.77
CA LEU A 66 -5.27 13.75 25.90
C LEU A 66 -3.92 13.06 26.15
N ASP A 67 -3.91 12.02 26.99
CA ASP A 67 -2.70 11.26 27.26
C ASP A 67 -2.26 10.45 26.04
N ALA A 68 -3.20 9.80 25.34
CA ALA A 68 -2.92 9.09 24.08
C ALA A 68 -2.35 10.02 23.01
N LEU A 69 -2.92 11.21 22.81
CA LEU A 69 -2.39 12.23 21.90
C LEU A 69 -0.98 12.68 22.30
N THR A 70 -0.73 12.85 23.60
CA THR A 70 0.60 13.19 24.14
C THR A 70 1.61 12.09 23.80
N ALA A 71 1.24 10.83 24.02
CA ALA A 71 2.08 9.68 23.71
C ALA A 71 2.38 9.57 22.20
N VAL A 72 1.39 9.77 21.33
CA VAL A 72 1.57 9.82 19.87
C VAL A 72 2.54 10.93 19.47
N MET A 73 2.35 12.14 19.99
CA MET A 73 3.23 13.28 19.71
C MET A 73 4.66 13.03 20.20
N GLN A 74 4.85 12.43 21.37
CA GLN A 74 6.19 12.06 21.87
C GLN A 74 6.86 11.03 20.96
N ARG A 75 6.10 10.04 20.50
CA ARG A 75 6.60 8.99 19.61
C ARG A 75 6.99 9.54 18.23
N LEU A 76 6.22 10.49 17.71
CA LEU A 76 6.53 11.17 16.45
C LEU A 76 7.82 11.98 16.50
N LYS A 77 8.17 12.57 17.66
CA LYS A 77 9.44 13.31 17.81
C LYS A 77 10.69 12.45 17.60
N LEU A 78 10.58 11.12 17.71
CA LEU A 78 11.69 10.21 17.45
C LEU A 78 12.01 10.11 15.95
N PHE A 79 11.09 10.49 15.08
CA PHE A 79 11.25 10.47 13.63
C PHE A 79 11.66 11.86 13.12
N ARG A 80 12.84 11.95 12.52
CA ARG A 80 13.29 13.18 11.83
C ARG A 80 12.50 13.41 10.54
N THR A 81 12.21 12.32 9.83
CA THR A 81 11.46 12.30 8.58
C THR A 81 10.53 11.10 8.58
N THR A 82 9.42 11.20 7.86
CA THR A 82 8.50 10.09 7.67
C THR A 82 9.21 8.96 6.93
N PRO A 83 9.06 7.69 7.37
CA PRO A 83 9.63 6.54 6.67
C PRO A 83 9.17 6.43 5.20
N PRO A 84 9.89 5.69 4.34
CA PRO A 84 9.62 5.63 2.90
C PRO A 84 8.21 5.13 2.57
N ASN A 85 7.66 4.22 3.37
CA ASN A 85 6.30 3.71 3.16
C ASN A 85 5.22 4.51 3.90
N GLY A 86 5.59 5.49 4.73
CA GLY A 86 4.67 6.19 5.63
C GLY A 86 4.80 5.70 7.07
N LEU A 87 3.86 6.11 7.92
CA LEU A 87 3.88 5.74 9.34
C LEU A 87 2.45 5.54 9.85
N VAL A 88 2.23 4.46 10.60
CA VAL A 88 0.95 4.20 11.28
C VAL A 88 1.21 4.13 12.77
N ILE A 89 0.38 4.82 13.55
CA ILE A 89 0.44 4.83 15.01
C ILE A 89 -0.94 4.49 15.56
N PHE A 90 -1.00 3.48 16.41
CA PHE A 90 -2.16 3.16 17.24
C PHE A 90 -1.83 3.51 18.67
N ALA A 91 -2.69 4.26 19.34
CA ALA A 91 -2.47 4.64 20.73
C ALA A 91 -3.78 4.74 21.50
N GLY A 92 -3.80 4.32 22.75
CA GLY A 92 -4.96 4.50 23.61
C GLY A 92 -4.98 3.53 24.77
N TYR A 93 -5.96 3.72 25.64
CA TYR A 93 -6.21 2.84 26.77
C TYR A 93 -7.04 1.64 26.33
N VAL A 94 -6.48 0.45 26.52
CA VAL A 94 -7.16 -0.81 26.23
C VAL A 94 -7.42 -1.56 27.52
N SER A 95 -8.59 -2.20 27.58
CA SER A 95 -8.97 -3.07 28.69
C SER A 95 -8.85 -4.52 28.23
N GLU A 96 -8.05 -5.33 28.93
CA GLU A 96 -7.96 -6.78 28.67
C GLU A 96 -9.23 -7.51 29.16
N ASP A 97 -9.88 -6.97 30.20
CA ASP A 97 -11.12 -7.47 30.80
C ASP A 97 -12.15 -6.33 30.93
N GLU A 98 -13.44 -6.63 30.98
CA GLU A 98 -14.51 -5.63 31.27
C GLU A 98 -14.46 -5.06 32.69
N THR A 99 -13.48 -5.48 33.49
CA THR A 99 -13.27 -5.04 34.87
C THR A 99 -12.74 -3.59 34.89
N PRO A 100 -13.48 -2.64 35.50
CA PRO A 100 -13.04 -1.24 35.58
C PRO A 100 -11.72 -1.10 36.37
N GLY A 101 -10.78 -0.30 35.88
CA GLY A 101 -9.54 0.06 36.58
C GLY A 101 -8.28 -0.70 36.15
N ASN A 102 -8.37 -1.61 35.19
CA ASN A 102 -7.21 -2.32 34.61
C ASN A 102 -6.86 -1.81 33.20
N GLU A 103 -7.28 -0.59 32.86
CA GLU A 103 -6.98 0.01 31.56
C GLU A 103 -5.48 0.32 31.44
N LYS A 104 -4.84 -0.20 30.40
CA LYS A 104 -3.41 0.04 30.12
C LYS A 104 -3.26 0.89 28.88
N MET A 105 -2.43 1.92 28.96
CA MET A 105 -2.01 2.69 27.80
C MET A 105 -1.12 1.82 26.92
N GLU A 106 -1.50 1.67 25.65
CA GLU A 106 -0.68 1.03 24.63
C GLU A 106 -0.37 1.98 23.49
N VAL A 107 0.84 1.84 22.93
CA VAL A 107 1.27 2.60 21.75
C VAL A 107 2.02 1.67 20.81
N HIS A 108 1.50 1.52 19.59
CA HIS A 108 2.09 0.71 18.54
C HIS A 108 2.47 1.59 17.37
N VAL A 109 3.70 1.44 16.89
CA VAL A 109 4.22 2.18 15.73
C VAL A 109 4.61 1.18 14.67
N ILE A 110 4.10 1.40 13.47
CA ILE A 110 4.20 0.45 12.37
C ILE A 110 4.58 1.22 11.12
N GLU A 111 5.64 0.79 10.46
CA GLU A 111 5.87 1.17 9.06
C GLU A 111 5.04 0.22 8.18
N PRO A 112 4.13 0.73 7.33
CA PRO A 112 3.31 -0.12 6.49
C PRO A 112 4.17 -0.91 5.47
N PRO A 113 3.72 -2.10 5.03
CA PRO A 113 4.48 -2.93 4.11
C PRO A 113 4.59 -2.31 2.70
N GLU A 114 3.67 -1.41 2.37
CA GLU A 114 3.58 -0.70 1.09
C GLU A 114 3.37 0.79 1.32
N LYS A 115 3.64 1.60 0.29
CA LYS A 115 3.55 3.05 0.36
C LYS A 115 2.12 3.51 0.64
N LEU A 116 1.93 4.11 1.80
CA LEU A 116 0.66 4.68 2.24
C LEU A 116 0.44 6.03 1.58
N ASN A 117 -0.70 6.18 0.89
CA ASN A 117 -1.09 7.42 0.21
C ASN A 117 -2.26 8.15 0.90
N VAL A 118 -2.82 7.56 1.95
CA VAL A 118 -4.02 8.07 2.63
C VAL A 118 -3.69 8.62 4.01
N TRP A 119 -4.24 9.79 4.32
CA TRP A 119 -4.21 10.36 5.66
C TRP A 119 -5.48 9.97 6.41
N LEU A 120 -5.33 9.49 7.64
CA LEU A 120 -6.45 9.23 8.53
C LEU A 120 -6.02 9.57 9.96
N TYR A 121 -6.80 10.42 10.61
CA TYR A 121 -6.81 10.54 12.06
C TYR A 121 -8.21 10.19 12.53
N ARG A 122 -8.32 9.22 13.44
CA ARG A 122 -9.60 8.78 13.99
C ARG A 122 -9.45 8.41 15.45
N CYS A 123 -10.37 8.88 16.28
CA CYS A 123 -10.55 8.41 17.64
C CYS A 123 -11.86 7.63 17.72
N ASP A 124 -11.81 6.38 18.18
CA ASP A 124 -12.97 5.49 18.25
C ASP A 124 -12.82 4.49 19.42
N SER A 125 -13.80 3.60 19.58
CA SER A 125 -13.81 2.51 20.56
C SER A 125 -12.97 1.30 20.16
N ARG A 126 -12.49 1.28 18.92
CA ARG A 126 -11.63 0.22 18.37
C ARG A 126 -10.54 0.86 17.51
N PHE A 127 -9.40 0.18 17.38
CA PHE A 127 -8.41 0.59 16.39
C PHE A 127 -8.95 0.35 14.97
N TRP A 128 -8.73 1.34 14.10
CA TRP A 128 -9.09 1.27 12.69
C TRP A 128 -7.95 0.58 11.94
N THR A 129 -7.98 -0.76 11.86
CA THR A 129 -6.92 -1.58 11.25
C THR A 129 -7.14 -1.86 9.76
N GLU A 130 -8.31 -1.52 9.22
CA GLU A 130 -8.84 -1.99 7.94
C GLU A 130 -7.91 -1.62 6.75
N ILE A 131 -7.23 -0.48 6.83
CA ILE A 131 -6.28 -0.05 5.78
C ILE A 131 -5.06 -0.96 5.74
N LEU A 132 -4.49 -1.30 6.91
CA LEU A 132 -3.32 -2.17 6.98
C LEU A 132 -3.66 -3.63 6.67
N GLU A 133 -4.86 -4.08 7.05
CA GLU A 133 -5.32 -5.44 6.74
C GLU A 133 -5.32 -5.70 5.23
N LYS A 134 -5.85 -4.76 4.44
CA LYS A 134 -5.86 -4.84 2.96
C LYS A 134 -4.47 -4.85 2.33
N MET A 135 -3.49 -4.22 2.98
CA MET A 135 -2.10 -4.18 2.51
C MET A 135 -1.33 -5.47 2.81
N VAL A 136 -1.70 -6.16 3.89
CA VAL A 136 -1.07 -7.43 4.31
C VAL A 136 -1.79 -8.64 3.72
N GLU A 137 -3.01 -8.45 3.21
CA GLU A 137 -3.73 -9.45 2.46
C GLU A 137 -2.92 -9.87 1.23
N VAL A 138 -2.75 -11.19 1.06
CA VAL A 138 -2.01 -11.75 -0.06
C VAL A 138 -2.91 -11.62 -1.29
N HIS A 139 -2.59 -10.66 -2.15
CA HIS A 139 -3.26 -10.54 -3.44
C HIS A 139 -2.65 -11.53 -4.42
N GLU A 140 -3.50 -12.23 -5.15
CA GLU A 140 -3.08 -12.98 -6.34
C GLU A 140 -2.48 -12.01 -7.36
N VAL A 141 -1.35 -12.40 -7.95
CA VAL A 141 -0.70 -11.63 -9.00
C VAL A 141 -1.14 -12.20 -10.34
N TYR A 142 -1.63 -11.34 -11.22
CA TYR A 142 -1.99 -11.69 -12.60
C TYR A 142 -1.05 -11.00 -13.59
N GLY A 143 -0.60 -11.76 -14.58
CA GLY A 143 0.16 -11.23 -15.71
C GLY A 143 -0.79 -10.69 -16.78
N LEU A 144 -0.60 -9.44 -17.18
CA LEU A 144 -1.32 -8.83 -18.29
C LEU A 144 -0.33 -8.55 -19.41
N MET A 145 -0.63 -9.09 -20.60
CA MET A 145 0.13 -8.81 -21.80
C MET A 145 -0.82 -8.37 -22.90
N VAL A 146 -0.58 -7.18 -23.44
CA VAL A 146 -1.30 -6.66 -24.60
C VAL A 146 -0.35 -6.66 -25.77
N VAL A 147 -0.75 -7.28 -26.87
CA VAL A 147 0.04 -7.37 -28.09
C VAL A 147 -0.74 -6.77 -29.24
N ASP A 148 -0.23 -5.68 -29.81
CA ASP A 148 -0.66 -5.12 -31.08
C ASP A 148 0.40 -5.39 -32.16
N ARG A 149 0.10 -5.10 -33.42
CA ARG A 149 1.09 -5.17 -34.50
C ARG A 149 2.19 -4.12 -34.35
N SER A 150 1.92 -2.99 -33.70
CA SER A 150 2.88 -1.89 -33.58
C SER A 150 3.72 -1.97 -32.31
N GLU A 151 3.17 -2.51 -31.23
CA GLU A 151 3.79 -2.56 -29.92
C GLU A 151 3.20 -3.67 -29.04
N ALA A 152 3.88 -3.97 -27.94
CA ALA A 152 3.39 -4.85 -26.90
C ALA A 152 3.75 -4.29 -25.52
N ALA A 153 2.84 -4.43 -24.58
CA ALA A 153 2.99 -3.99 -23.19
C ALA A 153 2.80 -5.18 -22.24
N PHE A 154 3.61 -5.20 -21.19
CA PHE A 154 3.61 -6.20 -20.14
C PHE A 154 3.36 -5.51 -18.81
N ALA A 155 2.37 -5.98 -18.06
CA ALA A 155 2.00 -5.43 -16.78
C ALA A 155 1.69 -6.55 -15.77
N LEU A 156 1.86 -6.23 -14.49
CA LEU A 156 1.46 -7.07 -13.38
C LEU A 156 0.29 -6.39 -12.67
N LEU A 157 -0.77 -7.15 -12.45
CA LEU A 157 -1.91 -6.74 -11.65
C LEU A 157 -1.78 -7.39 -10.26
N LYS A 158 -1.59 -6.56 -9.23
CA LYS A 158 -1.49 -6.99 -7.83
C LYS A 158 -2.66 -6.38 -7.06
N GLY A 159 -3.72 -7.16 -6.84
CA GLY A 159 -4.97 -6.64 -6.31
C GLY A 159 -5.54 -5.53 -7.22
N PRO A 160 -5.83 -4.31 -6.73
CA PRO A 160 -6.31 -3.20 -7.57
C PRO A 160 -5.19 -2.45 -8.32
N THR A 161 -3.92 -2.73 -8.04
CA THR A 161 -2.79 -1.95 -8.55
C THR A 161 -2.24 -2.57 -9.83
N LEU A 162 -2.24 -1.79 -10.91
CA LEU A 162 -1.61 -2.12 -12.19
C LEU A 162 -0.17 -1.56 -12.24
N GLN A 163 0.81 -2.42 -12.47
CA GLN A 163 2.21 -2.03 -12.65
C GLN A 163 2.67 -2.38 -14.06
N ILE A 164 2.92 -1.37 -14.89
CA ILE A 164 3.52 -1.56 -16.22
C ILE A 164 5.00 -1.89 -16.02
N VAL A 165 5.41 -3.08 -16.45
CA VAL A 165 6.78 -3.57 -16.29
C VAL A 165 7.62 -3.18 -17.49
N LYS A 166 7.06 -3.34 -18.70
CA LYS A 166 7.80 -3.10 -19.94
C LYS A 166 6.88 -2.83 -21.11
N GLU A 167 7.35 -1.99 -22.02
CA GLU A 167 6.77 -1.76 -23.34
C GLU A 167 7.83 -2.01 -24.41
N ILE A 168 7.43 -2.61 -25.53
CA ILE A 168 8.30 -2.87 -26.67
C ILE A 168 7.59 -2.50 -27.97
N THR A 169 8.30 -1.90 -28.91
CA THR A 169 7.79 -1.56 -30.24
C THR A 169 8.17 -2.64 -31.26
N SER A 170 7.29 -2.94 -32.22
CA SER A 170 7.50 -4.00 -33.20
C SER A 170 8.52 -3.66 -34.28
N GLY A 171 8.63 -2.38 -34.66
CA GLY A 171 9.47 -1.93 -35.77
C GLY A 171 9.01 -2.46 -37.13
N ILE A 172 7.77 -2.97 -37.22
CA ILE A 172 7.24 -3.56 -38.46
C ILE A 172 6.81 -2.43 -39.40
N PRO A 173 7.31 -2.40 -40.65
CA PRO A 173 6.89 -1.39 -41.62
C PRO A 173 5.40 -1.53 -41.95
N GLY A 174 4.74 -0.38 -42.11
CA GLY A 174 3.33 -0.30 -42.45
C GLY A 174 2.98 -0.96 -43.80
N LYS A 175 1.69 -1.05 -44.10
CA LYS A 175 1.23 -1.64 -45.37
C LYS A 175 1.65 -0.73 -46.54
N HIS A 176 2.50 -1.24 -47.42
CA HIS A 176 2.81 -0.55 -48.68
C HIS A 176 1.59 -0.55 -49.59
N ARG A 177 1.26 0.63 -50.14
CA ARG A 177 0.08 0.86 -51.01
C ARG A 177 0.38 0.70 -52.50
N ALA A 178 1.66 0.72 -52.89
CA ALA A 178 2.10 0.63 -54.29
C ALA A 178 2.20 -0.85 -54.74
N GLY A 179 1.50 -1.19 -55.83
CA GLY A 179 1.62 -2.49 -56.50
C GLY A 179 2.85 -2.57 -57.41
N GLY A 180 3.34 -3.77 -57.66
CA GLY A 180 4.50 -4.01 -58.54
C GLY A 180 5.17 -5.36 -58.29
N GLN A 181 6.22 -5.66 -59.07
CA GLN A 181 6.98 -6.92 -58.99
C GLN A 181 7.59 -7.18 -57.60
N SER A 182 7.92 -6.12 -56.87
CA SER A 182 8.49 -6.17 -55.52
C SER A 182 7.45 -6.32 -54.40
N ALA A 183 6.14 -6.20 -54.69
CA ALA A 183 5.09 -6.25 -53.67
C ALA A 183 5.12 -7.56 -52.86
N ARG A 184 5.23 -8.71 -53.54
CA ARG A 184 5.34 -10.03 -52.89
C ARG A 184 6.57 -10.16 -51.99
N ARG A 185 7.69 -9.51 -52.34
CA ARG A 185 8.91 -9.49 -51.54
C ARG A 185 8.69 -8.74 -50.22
N PHE A 186 8.10 -7.54 -50.29
CA PHE A 186 7.80 -6.74 -49.09
C PHE A 186 6.80 -7.43 -48.16
N GLU A 187 5.81 -8.14 -48.71
CA GLU A 187 4.89 -8.92 -47.88
C GLU A 187 5.59 -10.05 -47.13
N ARG A 188 6.50 -10.78 -47.77
CA ARG A 188 7.30 -11.83 -47.10
C ARG A 188 8.17 -11.26 -45.98
N ILE A 189 8.88 -10.16 -46.24
CA ILE A 189 9.71 -9.47 -45.23
C ILE A 189 8.83 -9.05 -44.05
N ARG A 190 7.66 -8.47 -44.31
CA ARG A 190 6.72 -8.07 -43.25
C ARG A 190 6.24 -9.26 -42.43
N THR A 191 5.86 -10.36 -43.05
CA THR A 191 5.44 -11.58 -42.34
C THR A 191 6.56 -12.13 -41.45
N GLN A 192 7.80 -12.11 -41.94
CA GLN A 192 8.95 -12.55 -41.16
C GLN A 192 9.22 -11.62 -39.95
N LEU A 193 9.13 -10.30 -40.14
CA LEU A 193 9.26 -9.33 -39.04
C LEU A 193 8.13 -9.47 -37.99
N VAL A 194 6.90 -9.76 -38.41
CA VAL A 194 5.79 -10.07 -37.49
C VAL A 194 6.10 -11.31 -36.65
N HIS A 195 6.62 -12.37 -37.27
CA HIS A 195 6.97 -13.60 -36.56
C HIS A 195 8.09 -13.38 -35.54
N GLU A 196 9.16 -12.68 -35.93
CA GLU A 196 10.26 -12.32 -35.03
C GLU A 196 9.77 -11.44 -33.87
N PHE A 197 8.84 -10.52 -34.14
CA PHE A 197 8.24 -9.71 -33.09
C PHE A 197 7.49 -10.56 -32.06
N TYR A 198 6.63 -11.48 -32.50
CA TYR A 198 5.91 -12.36 -31.57
C TYR A 198 6.84 -13.30 -30.78
N LYS A 199 7.93 -13.76 -31.40
CA LYS A 199 8.94 -14.54 -30.69
C LYS A 199 9.59 -13.70 -29.57
N ARG A 200 9.98 -12.47 -29.87
CA ARG A 200 10.54 -11.52 -28.89
C ARG A 200 9.55 -11.18 -27.79
N VAL A 201 8.27 -11.03 -28.12
CA VAL A 201 7.19 -10.85 -27.13
C VAL A 201 7.15 -12.05 -26.17
N GLY A 202 7.15 -13.28 -26.69
CA GLY A 202 7.16 -14.50 -25.87
C GLY A 202 8.40 -14.62 -24.98
N GLU A 203 9.58 -14.26 -25.48
CA GLU A 203 10.81 -14.24 -24.67
C GLU A 203 10.74 -13.22 -23.52
N HIS A 204 10.16 -12.04 -23.77
CA HIS A 204 9.93 -11.06 -22.72
C HIS A 204 8.86 -11.51 -21.73
N ALA A 205 7.78 -12.14 -22.20
CA ALA A 205 6.74 -12.69 -21.34
C ALA A 205 7.33 -13.72 -20.37
N ASN A 206 8.14 -14.65 -20.86
CA ASN A 206 8.80 -15.66 -20.05
C ASN A 206 9.71 -15.03 -18.99
N LYS A 207 10.54 -14.04 -19.37
CA LYS A 207 11.42 -13.36 -18.41
C LYS A 207 10.65 -12.58 -17.36
N ILE A 208 9.57 -11.91 -17.74
CA ILE A 208 8.82 -11.04 -16.83
C ILE A 208 7.89 -11.85 -15.91
N PHE A 209 7.14 -12.80 -16.45
CA PHE A 209 6.08 -13.49 -15.70
C PHE A 209 6.59 -14.70 -14.92
N LEU A 210 7.57 -15.46 -15.43
CA LEU A 210 8.07 -16.65 -14.72
C LEU A 210 8.94 -16.30 -13.50
N GLU A 211 9.52 -15.10 -13.45
CA GLU A 211 10.27 -14.62 -12.29
C GLU A 211 9.38 -14.12 -11.15
N VAL A 212 8.06 -14.00 -11.36
CA VAL A 212 7.12 -13.42 -10.38
C VAL A 212 6.58 -14.51 -9.46
N GLU A 213 6.92 -14.41 -8.18
CA GLU A 213 6.34 -15.23 -7.12
C GLU A 213 4.82 -14.98 -7.00
N ASN A 214 4.05 -16.06 -6.83
CA ASN A 214 2.58 -16.05 -6.68
C ASN A 214 1.79 -15.61 -7.92
N LEU A 215 2.35 -15.76 -9.12
CA LEU A 215 1.60 -15.64 -10.36
C LEU A 215 0.54 -16.76 -10.46
N ARG A 216 -0.73 -16.39 -10.54
CA ARG A 216 -1.86 -17.34 -10.65
C ARG A 216 -2.31 -17.55 -12.10
N GLY A 217 -2.05 -16.59 -12.98
CA GLY A 217 -2.43 -16.60 -14.39
C GLY A 217 -1.64 -15.61 -15.21
#